data_AF-A0A3N4I814-F1
#
_entry.id   AF-A0A3N4I814-F1
#
_cell.length_a   1.000
_cell.length_b   1.000
_cell.length_c   1.000
_cell.angle_alpha   90.00
_cell.angle_beta   90.00
_cell.angle_gamma   90.00
#
_symmetry.space_group_name_H-M   'P 1'
#
loop_
_entity.id
_entity.type
_entity.pdbx_description
1 polymer ?
#
loop_
_entity_poly.entity_id
_entity_poly.type
_entity_poly.pdbx_seq_one_letter_code
_entity_poly.pdbx_strand_id
1 'polypeptide(L)'
;MPPLIFHGFIGNFDKFNQKAYAQFHAAIDIPHDLHTLMLVDKSIRLPPTTEQLMVLDARIQEVIPDVVDKFLSTQLEKNCCICKNVARVYRPYCLGLDITMSWDWLSDNCLDPLGDHRIDLNEPWVHPQVWCRIYPSCGRSEGCYTGIMELARGWDLNDNWECAANISESYGFGLEALDRGKLSEAVLTKPTLMKPGSYCHGCGSWDPGMRCSGCNTSTTYCSRDCQRKDWKHHKELCRASRIDDRVSQDATQRFTLEEKTASTTSCTTDRPGSSSLPIDVPKRQIFYNGSVYGVVKSLPKVVPYDCKYLLHGIVGNPFLMASSELFRFIFQVPHDLGGLSPSLGTSETDRQSLAWLLSMSAISYFTDRAIWRCVGCDEPTCKFYHDTTFTYHDPSVASTSLSNTWCYSIPYCPQNDGCLNVAKKLVVDFKAEPRAMEEYRMSLKEGSKREWHRVNLIKKAEEIPPAF
;
A
#
# COMPACT_ATOMS: atom_id res chain seq x y z
N MET A 1 -24.48 10.13 -28.60
CA MET A 1 -23.32 11.03 -28.39
C MET A 1 -22.11 10.13 -28.17
N PRO A 2 -20.86 10.60 -28.22
CA PRO A 2 -19.76 9.70 -27.89
C PRO A 2 -19.85 9.35 -26.39
N PRO A 3 -19.88 8.05 -26.02
CA PRO A 3 -20.20 7.65 -24.66
C PRO A 3 -19.01 7.77 -23.71
N LEU A 4 -19.31 8.03 -22.44
CA LEU A 4 -18.45 7.75 -21.29
C LEU A 4 -18.63 6.30 -20.88
N ILE A 5 -17.52 5.57 -20.67
CA ILE A 5 -17.56 4.21 -20.13
C ILE A 5 -17.55 4.29 -18.59
N PHE A 6 -18.71 4.05 -17.98
CA PHE A 6 -18.82 3.88 -16.54
C PHE A 6 -18.65 2.40 -16.20
N HIS A 7 -17.60 2.07 -15.47
CA HIS A 7 -17.25 0.69 -15.23
C HIS A 7 -16.66 0.50 -13.84
N GLY A 8 -16.62 -0.75 -13.42
CA GLY A 8 -15.99 -1.12 -12.18
C GLY A 8 -16.66 -2.31 -11.56
N PHE A 9 -16.89 -2.22 -10.27
CA PHE A 9 -17.17 -3.38 -9.45
C PHE A 9 -18.37 -3.13 -8.53
N ILE A 10 -19.28 -4.10 -8.44
CA ILE A 10 -20.44 -4.07 -7.54
C ILE A 10 -20.49 -5.32 -6.66
N GLY A 11 -20.57 -5.14 -5.34
CA GLY A 11 -20.64 -6.25 -4.37
C GLY A 11 -19.64 -6.17 -3.22
N ASN A 12 -19.32 -7.31 -2.61
CA ASN A 12 -18.39 -7.40 -1.49
C ASN A 12 -17.02 -7.95 -1.93
N PHE A 13 -16.01 -7.08 -1.93
CA PHE A 13 -14.63 -7.37 -2.35
C PHE A 13 -13.71 -7.83 -1.22
N ASP A 14 -14.17 -7.71 0.03
CA ASP A 14 -13.38 -7.92 1.26
C ASP A 14 -12.95 -9.38 1.46
N LYS A 15 -13.47 -10.27 0.62
CA LYS A 15 -13.03 -11.66 0.53
C LYS A 15 -12.77 -11.88 -0.95
N PHE A 16 -11.64 -12.49 -1.30
CA PHE A 16 -11.37 -13.04 -2.65
C PHE A 16 -12.38 -14.14 -3.10
N ASN A 17 -13.57 -14.17 -2.48
CA ASN A 17 -14.71 -14.97 -2.84
C ASN A 17 -15.42 -14.32 -4.04
N GLN A 18 -15.11 -14.84 -5.22
CA GLN A 18 -15.76 -14.49 -6.51
C GLN A 18 -17.30 -14.60 -6.49
N LYS A 19 -17.91 -15.19 -5.46
CA LYS A 19 -19.37 -15.32 -5.34
C LYS A 19 -20.07 -14.06 -4.80
N ALA A 20 -19.32 -13.05 -4.37
CA ALA A 20 -19.88 -11.91 -3.67
C ALA A 20 -19.87 -10.59 -4.47
N TYR A 21 -19.35 -10.58 -5.70
CA TYR A 21 -19.31 -9.38 -6.52
C TYR A 21 -19.31 -9.66 -8.02
N ALA A 22 -19.67 -8.64 -8.80
CA ALA A 22 -19.62 -8.63 -10.26
C ALA A 22 -18.82 -7.43 -10.75
N GLN A 23 -18.31 -7.54 -11.97
CA GLN A 23 -17.82 -6.40 -12.72
C GLN A 23 -18.96 -5.84 -13.57
N PHE A 24 -19.05 -4.52 -13.68
CA PHE A 24 -20.08 -3.86 -14.47
C PHE A 24 -19.46 -2.90 -15.49
N HIS A 25 -20.16 -2.71 -16.59
CA HIS A 25 -19.81 -1.76 -17.65
C HIS A 25 -21.09 -1.13 -18.18
N ALA A 26 -21.10 0.18 -18.36
CA ALA A 26 -22.21 0.92 -18.92
C ALA A 26 -21.70 2.05 -19.80
N ALA A 27 -22.38 2.29 -20.92
CA ALA A 27 -22.15 3.48 -21.73
C ALA A 27 -23.09 4.59 -21.28
N ILE A 28 -22.55 5.78 -21.06
CA ILE A 28 -23.29 6.95 -20.59
C ILE A 28 -23.15 8.06 -21.62
N ASP A 29 -24.27 8.57 -22.12
CA ASP A 29 -24.25 9.77 -22.96
C ASP A 29 -23.85 10.98 -22.10
N ILE A 30 -22.76 11.64 -22.47
CA ILE A 30 -22.30 12.89 -21.85
C ILE A 30 -22.24 14.02 -22.89
N PRO A 31 -22.26 15.29 -22.45
CA PRO A 31 -22.06 16.43 -23.34
C PRO A 31 -20.76 16.30 -24.14
N HIS A 32 -20.80 16.69 -25.43
CA HIS A 32 -19.67 16.52 -26.35
C HIS A 32 -18.42 17.32 -25.94
N ASP A 33 -18.61 18.52 -25.40
CA ASP A 33 -17.55 19.36 -24.85
C ASP A 33 -16.84 18.67 -23.68
N LEU A 34 -17.60 18.03 -22.80
CA LEU A 34 -17.07 17.27 -21.67
C LEU A 34 -16.31 16.03 -22.12
N HIS A 35 -16.87 15.29 -23.08
CA HIS A 35 -16.19 14.15 -23.70
C HIS A 35 -14.85 14.58 -24.30
N THR A 36 -14.85 15.66 -25.09
CA THR A 36 -13.63 16.19 -25.73
C THR A 36 -12.61 16.60 -24.66
N LEU A 37 -13.04 17.29 -23.61
CA LEU A 37 -12.17 17.73 -22.53
C LEU A 37 -11.51 16.56 -21.78
N MET A 38 -12.25 15.47 -21.55
CA MET A 38 -11.74 14.25 -20.93
C MET A 38 -10.80 13.42 -21.83
N LEU A 39 -10.59 13.84 -23.09
CA LEU A 39 -9.62 13.24 -24.02
C LEU A 39 -8.43 14.16 -24.33
N VAL A 40 -8.35 15.34 -23.71
CA VAL A 40 -7.19 16.25 -23.86
C VAL A 40 -5.97 15.70 -23.14
N ASP A 41 -4.75 15.78 -23.68
CA ASP A 41 -3.54 15.33 -22.95
C ASP A 41 -3.42 15.97 -21.55
N LYS A 42 -3.08 15.18 -20.52
CA LYS A 42 -3.04 15.64 -19.12
C LYS A 42 -2.18 16.87 -18.94
N SER A 43 -1.05 16.94 -19.65
CA SER A 43 -0.07 18.03 -19.50
C SER A 43 -0.66 19.41 -19.81
N ILE A 44 -1.76 19.44 -20.55
CA ILE A 44 -2.48 20.66 -20.93
C ILE A 44 -3.96 20.64 -20.49
N ARG A 45 -4.46 19.54 -19.92
CA ARG A 45 -5.84 19.40 -19.45
C ARG A 45 -6.02 20.21 -18.18
N LEU A 46 -7.06 21.05 -18.15
CA LEU A 46 -7.45 21.75 -16.93
C LEU A 46 -8.16 20.79 -15.97
N PRO A 47 -8.01 20.96 -14.64
CA PRO A 47 -8.82 20.25 -13.67
C PRO A 47 -10.32 20.46 -13.94
N PRO A 48 -11.18 19.49 -13.61
CA PRO A 48 -12.61 19.63 -13.82
C PRO A 48 -13.16 20.73 -12.92
N THR A 49 -14.06 21.54 -13.48
CA THR A 49 -14.86 22.48 -12.68
C THR A 49 -15.92 21.75 -11.86
N THR A 50 -16.40 22.37 -10.79
CA THR A 50 -17.49 21.82 -9.98
C THR A 50 -18.74 21.51 -10.81
N GLU A 51 -19.07 22.37 -11.78
CA GLU A 51 -20.21 22.18 -12.67
C GLU A 51 -20.04 20.92 -13.55
N GLN A 52 -18.86 20.71 -14.11
CA GLN A 52 -18.55 19.52 -14.91
C GLN A 52 -18.63 18.24 -14.06
N LEU A 53 -18.12 18.27 -12.84
CA LEU A 53 -18.24 17.15 -11.90
C LEU A 53 -19.71 16.85 -11.57
N MET A 54 -20.54 17.88 -11.36
CA MET A 54 -21.97 17.71 -11.11
C MET A 54 -22.72 17.13 -12.31
N VAL A 55 -22.36 17.51 -13.54
CA VAL A 55 -22.94 16.93 -14.76
C VAL A 55 -22.58 15.45 -14.88
N LEU A 56 -21.32 15.07 -14.66
CA LEU A 56 -20.90 13.67 -14.67
C LEU A 56 -21.58 12.85 -13.57
N ASP A 57 -21.61 13.37 -12.34
CA ASP A 57 -22.28 12.73 -11.22
C ASP A 57 -23.75 12.47 -11.55
N ALA A 58 -24.50 13.48 -12.02
CA ALA A 58 -25.90 13.32 -12.40
C ALA A 58 -26.09 12.23 -13.47
N ARG A 59 -25.26 12.23 -14.52
CA ARG A 59 -25.33 11.23 -15.61
C ARG A 59 -25.00 9.82 -15.14
N ILE A 60 -24.05 9.65 -14.23
CA ILE A 60 -23.72 8.35 -13.65
C ILE A 60 -24.84 7.87 -12.73
N GLN A 61 -25.44 8.77 -11.93
CA GLN A 61 -26.56 8.44 -11.05
C GLN A 61 -27.80 7.95 -11.81
N GLU A 62 -28.01 8.40 -13.05
CA GLU A 62 -29.10 7.91 -13.92
C GLU A 62 -28.95 6.41 -14.25
N VAL A 63 -27.73 5.88 -14.32
CA VAL A 63 -27.44 4.50 -14.79
C VAL A 63 -27.22 3.50 -13.63
N ILE A 64 -26.95 4.00 -12.42
CA ILE A 64 -26.75 3.14 -11.24
C ILE A 64 -27.94 2.19 -10.97
N PRO A 65 -29.22 2.63 -11.04
CA PRO A 65 -30.35 1.72 -10.85
C PRO A 65 -30.31 0.51 -11.78
N ASP A 66 -29.98 0.70 -13.07
CA ASP A 66 -29.90 -0.39 -14.05
C ASP A 66 -28.75 -1.35 -13.72
N VAL A 67 -27.59 -0.83 -13.30
CA VAL A 67 -26.45 -1.66 -12.84
C VAL A 67 -26.86 -2.49 -11.62
N VAL A 68 -27.57 -1.88 -10.67
CA VAL A 68 -28.04 -2.54 -9.44
C VAL A 68 -29.10 -3.59 -9.74
N ASP A 69 -30.08 -3.30 -10.59
CA ASP A 69 -31.14 -4.24 -10.95
C ASP A 69 -30.58 -5.48 -11.65
N LYS A 70 -29.62 -5.27 -12.56
CA LYS A 70 -28.89 -6.38 -13.18
C LYS A 70 -28.12 -7.17 -12.14
N PHE A 71 -27.48 -6.52 -11.15
CA PHE A 71 -26.76 -7.22 -10.08
C PHE A 71 -27.72 -8.03 -9.20
N LEU A 72 -28.87 -7.46 -8.86
CA LEU A 72 -29.92 -8.11 -8.09
C LEU A 72 -30.56 -9.29 -8.84
N SER A 73 -30.50 -9.32 -10.17
CA SER A 73 -30.96 -10.48 -10.96
C SER A 73 -29.98 -11.67 -10.90
N THR A 74 -28.73 -11.46 -10.47
CA THR A 74 -27.71 -12.52 -10.39
C THR A 74 -27.92 -13.44 -9.18
N GLN A 75 -27.19 -14.56 -9.17
CA GLN A 75 -27.10 -15.49 -8.02
C GLN A 75 -26.05 -15.07 -6.98
N LEU A 76 -25.48 -13.87 -7.07
CA LEU A 76 -24.43 -13.39 -6.16
C LEU A 76 -25.00 -13.03 -4.78
N GLU A 77 -24.11 -13.00 -3.78
CA GLU A 77 -24.46 -12.60 -2.43
C GLU A 77 -24.86 -11.11 -2.37
N LYS A 78 -26.08 -10.85 -1.88
CA LYS A 78 -26.68 -9.50 -1.78
C LYS A 78 -26.64 -8.99 -0.34
N ASN A 79 -25.56 -9.29 0.37
CA ASN A 79 -25.39 -8.98 1.78
C ASN A 79 -24.59 -7.69 1.95
N CYS A 80 -24.94 -6.92 2.98
CA CYS A 80 -24.18 -5.76 3.42
C CYS A 80 -22.72 -6.15 3.66
N CYS A 81 -21.79 -5.34 3.14
CA CYS A 81 -20.36 -5.60 3.31
C CYS A 81 -19.93 -5.71 4.77
N ILE A 82 -20.61 -5.00 5.67
CA ILE A 82 -20.27 -4.90 7.10
C ILE A 82 -21.05 -5.92 7.93
N CYS A 83 -22.35 -5.70 8.13
CA CYS A 83 -23.15 -6.54 9.05
C CYS A 83 -23.66 -7.85 8.46
N LYS A 84 -23.41 -8.12 7.16
CA LYS A 84 -23.86 -9.32 6.43
C LYS A 84 -25.38 -9.52 6.33
N ASN A 85 -26.20 -8.60 6.85
CA ASN A 85 -27.65 -8.58 6.59
C ASN A 85 -27.93 -8.28 5.12
N VAL A 86 -29.12 -8.63 4.63
CA VAL A 86 -29.58 -8.30 3.26
C VAL A 86 -29.39 -6.80 2.97
N ALA A 87 -28.67 -6.52 1.90
CA ALA A 87 -28.43 -5.18 1.42
C ALA A 87 -29.70 -4.58 0.82
N ARG A 88 -29.93 -3.31 1.11
CA ARG A 88 -31.07 -2.52 0.63
C ARG A 88 -30.63 -1.30 -0.14
N VAL A 89 -29.36 -0.93 -0.01
CA VAL A 89 -28.78 0.28 -0.57
C VAL A 89 -27.51 -0.12 -1.29
N TYR A 90 -27.39 0.28 -2.54
CA TYR A 90 -26.20 0.12 -3.36
C TYR A 90 -25.79 1.52 -3.79
N ARG A 91 -24.64 1.97 -3.34
CA ARG A 91 -24.17 3.33 -3.63
C ARG A 91 -22.70 3.31 -4.04
N PRO A 92 -22.33 4.14 -5.02
CA PRO A 92 -20.97 4.61 -5.14
C PRO A 92 -20.55 5.22 -3.83
N TYR A 93 -19.34 4.89 -3.41
CA TYR A 93 -18.83 5.35 -2.14
C TYR A 93 -18.37 6.82 -2.20
N CYS A 94 -17.61 7.17 -3.24
CA CYS A 94 -17.05 8.50 -3.41
C CYS A 94 -17.06 8.89 -4.88
N LEU A 95 -18.24 8.89 -5.50
CA LEU A 95 -18.36 9.10 -6.95
C LEU A 95 -17.66 10.39 -7.43
N GLY A 96 -17.74 11.48 -6.66
CA GLY A 96 -17.01 12.71 -6.98
C GLY A 96 -15.49 12.53 -7.00
N LEU A 97 -14.93 11.75 -6.07
CA LEU A 97 -13.51 11.41 -6.07
C LEU A 97 -13.19 10.46 -7.23
N ASP A 98 -13.99 9.41 -7.45
CA ASP A 98 -13.85 8.47 -8.55
C ASP A 98 -13.82 9.19 -9.92
N ILE A 99 -14.72 10.16 -10.11
CA ILE A 99 -14.75 11.03 -11.30
C ILE A 99 -13.47 11.87 -11.38
N THR A 100 -13.08 12.51 -10.29
CA THR A 100 -11.87 13.36 -10.25
C THR A 100 -10.61 12.56 -10.54
N MET A 101 -10.51 11.34 -10.01
CA MET A 101 -9.39 10.43 -10.24
C MET A 101 -9.37 9.89 -11.66
N SER A 102 -10.54 9.58 -12.21
CA SER A 102 -10.67 9.14 -13.61
C SER A 102 -10.42 10.29 -14.59
N TRP A 103 -10.53 11.54 -14.15
CA TRP A 103 -10.29 12.73 -14.97
C TRP A 103 -8.87 12.79 -15.52
N ASP A 104 -7.87 12.24 -14.82
CA ASP A 104 -6.47 12.28 -15.28
C ASP A 104 -5.98 10.94 -15.85
N TRP A 105 -6.77 9.88 -15.66
CA TRP A 105 -6.30 8.50 -15.83
C TRP A 105 -5.92 8.14 -17.27
N LEU A 106 -6.69 8.58 -18.27
CA LEU A 106 -6.45 8.22 -19.67
C LEU A 106 -5.13 8.75 -20.24
N SER A 107 -4.57 9.76 -19.59
CA SER A 107 -3.47 10.55 -20.14
C SER A 107 -2.12 10.30 -19.48
N ASP A 108 -2.06 9.68 -18.31
CA ASP A 108 -0.78 9.46 -17.62
C ASP A 108 -0.02 8.24 -18.15
N ASN A 109 -0.67 7.08 -18.27
CA ASN A 109 0.03 5.82 -18.51
C ASN A 109 -0.92 4.69 -18.97
N CYS A 110 -1.92 4.97 -19.80
CA CYS A 110 -2.54 3.90 -20.56
C CYS A 110 -1.52 3.38 -21.58
N LEU A 111 -0.59 2.55 -21.11
CA LEU A 111 -0.12 1.45 -21.92
C LEU A 111 -1.40 0.74 -22.38
N ASP A 112 -1.50 0.45 -23.66
CA ASP A 112 -2.37 -0.61 -24.20
C ASP A 112 -2.46 -1.74 -23.14
N PRO A 113 -3.62 -2.35 -22.87
CA PRO A 113 -3.71 -3.57 -22.06
C PRO A 113 -2.59 -4.61 -22.32
N LEU A 114 -1.95 -4.58 -23.50
CA LEU A 114 -0.80 -5.38 -23.92
C LEU A 114 0.60 -4.81 -23.56
N GLY A 115 0.70 -3.63 -22.98
CA GLY A 115 1.90 -3.10 -22.31
C GLY A 115 2.93 -2.36 -23.18
N ASP A 116 2.73 -2.24 -24.50
CA ASP A 116 3.80 -1.77 -25.40
C ASP A 116 3.56 -0.42 -26.11
N HIS A 117 2.35 0.14 -26.08
CA HIS A 117 2.03 1.38 -26.82
C HIS A 117 1.26 2.41 -25.99
N ARG A 118 1.65 3.69 -26.10
CA ARG A 118 0.81 4.81 -25.65
C ARG A 118 -0.46 4.83 -26.50
N ILE A 119 -1.62 4.87 -25.87
CA ILE A 119 -2.89 5.09 -26.57
C ILE A 119 -2.84 6.46 -27.26
N ASP A 120 -3.01 6.49 -28.57
CA ASP A 120 -3.24 7.74 -29.31
C ASP A 120 -4.68 8.19 -29.02
N LEU A 121 -4.84 9.28 -28.28
CA LEU A 121 -6.14 9.82 -27.88
C LEU A 121 -7.00 10.28 -29.08
N ASN A 122 -6.43 10.36 -30.29
CA ASN A 122 -7.16 10.67 -31.52
C ASN A 122 -7.79 9.44 -32.17
N GLU A 123 -7.51 8.24 -31.67
CA GLU A 123 -8.10 7.03 -32.19
C GLU A 123 -9.61 6.98 -31.91
N PRO A 124 -10.44 6.62 -32.91
CA PRO A 124 -11.89 6.71 -32.81
C PRO A 124 -12.51 5.74 -31.81
N TRP A 125 -11.74 4.77 -31.31
CA TRP A 125 -12.16 3.78 -30.32
C TRP A 125 -11.82 4.20 -28.87
N VAL A 126 -11.15 5.34 -28.66
CA VAL A 126 -10.82 5.82 -27.32
C VAL A 126 -12.01 6.57 -26.74
N HIS A 127 -12.48 6.11 -25.58
CA HIS A 127 -13.60 6.70 -24.87
C HIS A 127 -13.18 7.15 -23.46
N PRO A 128 -13.68 8.29 -22.95
CA PRO A 128 -13.50 8.66 -21.56
C PRO A 128 -14.06 7.57 -20.65
N GLN A 129 -13.51 7.41 -19.46
CA GLN A 129 -13.99 6.43 -18.50
C GLN A 129 -14.16 7.01 -17.09
N VAL A 130 -14.99 6.36 -16.28
CA VAL A 130 -15.03 6.52 -14.83
C VAL A 130 -15.03 5.13 -14.17
N TRP A 131 -14.00 4.87 -13.37
CA TRP A 131 -13.89 3.67 -12.54
C TRP A 131 -14.59 3.89 -11.20
N CYS A 132 -15.43 2.95 -10.77
CA CYS A 132 -16.15 3.08 -9.50
C CYS A 132 -16.40 1.74 -8.79
N ARG A 133 -16.49 1.80 -7.46
CA ARG A 133 -16.94 0.68 -6.62
C ARG A 133 -18.29 0.96 -6.00
N ILE A 134 -19.23 0.03 -6.20
CA ILE A 134 -20.58 0.08 -5.65
C ILE A 134 -20.70 -0.96 -4.54
N TYR A 135 -20.85 -0.49 -3.31
CA TYR A 135 -20.91 -1.36 -2.13
C TYR A 135 -22.35 -1.64 -1.68
N PRO A 136 -22.73 -2.90 -1.44
CA PRO A 136 -23.98 -3.24 -0.79
C PRO A 136 -23.97 -2.82 0.70
N SER A 137 -24.98 -2.06 1.09
CA SER A 137 -25.25 -1.63 2.47
C SER A 137 -26.63 -2.08 2.93
N CYS A 138 -26.78 -2.41 4.22
CA CYS A 138 -28.07 -2.73 4.81
C CYS A 138 -29.00 -1.50 4.91
N GLY A 139 -28.43 -0.29 4.91
CA GLY A 139 -29.15 0.98 5.08
C GLY A 139 -29.77 1.19 6.47
N ARG A 140 -29.44 0.34 7.46
CA ARG A 140 -30.08 0.36 8.80
C ARG A 140 -29.24 1.00 9.89
N SER A 141 -27.92 1.04 9.76
CA SER A 141 -27.04 1.62 10.78
C SER A 141 -25.97 2.50 10.16
N GLU A 142 -25.73 3.64 10.82
CA GLU A 142 -24.60 4.52 10.53
C GLU A 142 -23.28 3.77 10.60
N GLY A 143 -23.14 2.81 11.53
CA GLY A 143 -21.96 1.95 11.62
C GLY A 143 -21.70 1.11 10.36
N CYS A 144 -22.73 0.61 9.66
CA CYS A 144 -22.52 -0.09 8.38
C CYS A 144 -22.09 0.87 7.27
N TYR A 145 -22.61 2.11 7.30
CA TYR A 145 -22.18 3.14 6.38
C TYR A 145 -20.70 3.49 6.63
N THR A 146 -20.33 3.84 7.86
CA THR A 146 -18.95 4.14 8.26
C THR A 146 -18.00 2.98 7.94
N GLY A 147 -18.40 1.73 8.20
CA GLY A 147 -17.57 0.58 7.86
C GLY A 147 -17.36 0.42 6.34
N ILE A 148 -18.38 0.69 5.51
CA ILE A 148 -18.20 0.75 4.05
C ILE A 148 -17.23 1.88 3.69
N MET A 149 -17.27 3.00 4.41
CA MET A 149 -16.33 4.09 4.19
C MET A 149 -14.88 3.71 4.49
N GLU A 150 -14.65 2.98 5.58
CA GLU A 150 -13.33 2.45 5.88
C GLU A 150 -12.89 1.41 4.84
N LEU A 151 -13.78 0.51 4.42
CA LEU A 151 -13.48 -0.48 3.38
C LEU A 151 -13.07 0.19 2.06
N ALA A 152 -13.86 1.14 1.57
CA ALA A 152 -13.60 1.79 0.30
C ALA A 152 -12.26 2.56 0.31
N ARG A 153 -11.98 3.30 1.40
CA ARG A 153 -10.65 3.95 1.58
C ARG A 153 -9.49 2.96 1.57
N GLY A 154 -9.68 1.75 2.10
CA GLY A 154 -8.67 0.70 2.04
C GLY A 154 -8.38 0.23 0.61
N TRP A 155 -9.37 0.31 -0.28
CA TRP A 155 -9.23 -0.03 -1.69
C TRP A 155 -8.71 1.11 -2.55
N ASP A 156 -8.91 2.38 -2.17
CA ASP A 156 -8.35 3.53 -2.89
C ASP A 156 -6.83 3.37 -3.05
N LEU A 157 -6.12 2.88 -2.04
CA LEU A 157 -4.67 2.62 -2.13
C LEU A 157 -4.30 1.53 -3.15
N ASN A 158 -5.18 0.54 -3.36
CA ASN A 158 -4.97 -0.53 -4.32
C ASN A 158 -5.34 -0.11 -5.75
N ASP A 159 -6.36 0.73 -5.89
CA ASP A 159 -6.82 1.24 -7.19
C ASP A 159 -5.91 2.36 -7.71
N ASN A 160 -5.29 3.13 -6.81
CA ASN A 160 -4.41 4.26 -7.14
C ASN A 160 -2.97 3.86 -7.46
N TRP A 161 -2.65 2.57 -7.43
CA TRP A 161 -1.36 2.11 -7.91
C TRP A 161 -1.34 2.28 -9.44
N GLU A 162 -0.46 3.15 -9.96
CA GLU A 162 -0.25 3.32 -11.41
C GLU A 162 -0.11 1.93 -12.05
N CYS A 163 -1.05 1.56 -12.92
CA CYS A 163 -1.24 0.20 -13.48
C CYS A 163 -2.07 -0.79 -12.63
N ALA A 164 -3.04 -0.36 -11.84
CA ALA A 164 -4.03 -1.26 -11.25
C ALA A 164 -4.78 -2.00 -12.38
N ALA A 165 -4.30 -3.20 -12.72
CA ALA A 165 -4.73 -3.93 -13.91
C ALA A 165 -6.23 -4.23 -13.91
N ASN A 166 -6.87 -4.27 -12.74
CA ASN A 166 -8.31 -4.39 -12.63
C ASN A 166 -9.04 -3.25 -13.37
N ILE A 167 -8.52 -2.02 -13.30
CA ILE A 167 -9.09 -0.85 -13.98
C ILE A 167 -8.89 -0.99 -15.49
N SER A 168 -7.64 -1.21 -15.94
CA SER A 168 -7.31 -1.33 -17.36
C SER A 168 -8.02 -2.51 -18.05
N GLU A 169 -8.09 -3.67 -17.39
CA GLU A 169 -8.80 -4.85 -17.90
C GLU A 169 -10.31 -4.57 -18.00
N SER A 170 -10.89 -3.97 -16.96
CA SER A 170 -12.30 -3.57 -17.00
C SER A 170 -12.60 -2.56 -18.08
N TYR A 171 -11.71 -1.60 -18.30
CA TYR A 171 -11.87 -0.65 -19.38
C TYR A 171 -11.84 -1.37 -20.74
N GLY A 172 -10.89 -2.27 -20.94
CA GLY A 172 -10.81 -3.12 -22.14
C GLY A 172 -12.08 -3.92 -22.38
N PHE A 173 -12.65 -4.55 -21.34
CA PHE A 173 -13.95 -5.22 -21.46
C PHE A 173 -15.10 -4.26 -21.78
N GLY A 174 -15.07 -3.05 -21.21
CA GLY A 174 -16.01 -1.99 -21.56
C GLY A 174 -15.94 -1.64 -23.04
N LEU A 175 -14.75 -1.42 -23.57
CA LEU A 175 -14.53 -1.14 -25.00
C LEU A 175 -15.01 -2.29 -25.89
N GLU A 176 -14.67 -3.54 -25.57
CA GLU A 176 -15.16 -4.69 -26.32
C GLU A 176 -16.69 -4.82 -26.28
N ALA A 177 -17.30 -4.53 -25.13
CA ALA A 177 -18.75 -4.55 -25.00
C ALA A 177 -19.40 -3.42 -25.81
N LEU A 178 -18.75 -2.25 -25.88
CA LEU A 178 -19.19 -1.11 -26.66
C LEU A 178 -19.18 -1.41 -28.16
N ASP A 179 -18.04 -1.91 -28.66
CA ASP A 179 -17.83 -2.24 -30.08
C ASP A 179 -18.83 -3.29 -30.59
N ARG A 180 -19.18 -4.26 -29.73
CA ARG A 180 -20.20 -5.27 -30.03
C ARG A 180 -21.64 -4.75 -29.93
N GLY A 181 -21.85 -3.46 -29.66
CA GLY A 181 -23.17 -2.85 -29.47
C GLY A 181 -23.92 -3.36 -28.24
N LYS A 182 -23.20 -3.92 -27.25
CA LYS A 182 -23.81 -4.55 -26.06
C LYS A 182 -23.98 -3.59 -24.88
N LEU A 183 -23.39 -2.40 -24.94
CA LEU A 183 -23.50 -1.39 -23.89
C LEU A 183 -24.71 -0.46 -24.01
N SER A 184 -25.69 -0.75 -24.88
CA SER A 184 -26.98 -0.05 -24.85
C SER A 184 -27.70 -0.22 -23.50
N GLU A 185 -27.28 -1.20 -22.70
CA GLU A 185 -27.68 -1.39 -21.32
C GLU A 185 -26.44 -1.78 -20.48
N ALA A 186 -26.50 -1.61 -19.15
CA ALA A 186 -25.42 -2.08 -18.28
C ALA A 186 -25.11 -3.57 -18.49
N VAL A 187 -23.84 -3.96 -18.57
CA VAL A 187 -23.43 -5.35 -18.74
C VAL A 187 -22.70 -5.80 -17.47
N LEU A 188 -23.13 -6.92 -16.90
CA LEU A 188 -22.39 -7.59 -15.83
C LEU A 188 -21.55 -8.71 -16.41
N THR A 189 -20.27 -8.69 -16.08
CA THR A 189 -19.34 -9.78 -16.36
C THR A 189 -18.98 -10.47 -15.06
N LYS A 190 -18.74 -11.79 -15.14
CA LYS A 190 -18.08 -12.47 -14.03
C LYS A 190 -16.70 -11.83 -13.88
N PRO A 191 -16.28 -11.46 -12.67
CA PRO A 191 -14.94 -10.97 -12.48
C PRO A 191 -13.96 -12.04 -12.94
N THR A 192 -13.04 -11.69 -13.83
CA THR A 192 -11.76 -12.40 -13.93
C THR A 192 -10.98 -12.05 -12.67
N LEU A 193 -11.39 -12.60 -11.52
CA LEU A 193 -10.69 -12.34 -10.27
C LEU A 193 -9.34 -13.03 -10.38
N MET A 194 -8.34 -12.22 -10.72
CA MET A 194 -6.93 -12.56 -10.69
C MET A 194 -6.64 -13.16 -9.32
N LYS A 195 -6.16 -14.40 -9.26
CA LYS A 195 -5.68 -14.94 -7.98
C LYS A 195 -4.65 -13.93 -7.46
N PRO A 196 -4.81 -13.36 -6.24
CA PRO A 196 -3.81 -12.48 -5.67
C PRO A 196 -2.44 -13.19 -5.76
N GLY A 197 -1.50 -12.55 -6.48
CA GLY A 197 -0.18 -13.11 -6.77
C GLY A 197 -0.01 -13.89 -8.09
N SER A 198 -0.96 -13.84 -9.03
CA SER A 198 -0.80 -14.48 -10.36
C SER A 198 -0.52 -13.47 -11.48
N TYR A 199 0.58 -12.71 -11.35
CA TYR A 199 1.18 -12.02 -12.50
C TYR A 199 2.61 -12.51 -12.68
N CYS A 200 3.02 -12.56 -13.94
CA CYS A 200 4.35 -12.99 -14.29
C CYS A 200 5.36 -11.96 -13.78
N HIS A 201 6.21 -12.33 -12.83
CA HIS A 201 7.19 -11.39 -12.28
C HIS A 201 8.28 -10.96 -13.29
N GLY A 202 8.39 -11.64 -14.44
CA GLY A 202 9.36 -11.29 -15.49
C GLY A 202 8.86 -10.31 -16.55
N CYS A 203 7.57 -10.37 -16.91
CA CYS A 203 6.99 -9.53 -17.97
C CYS A 203 5.70 -8.80 -17.57
N GLY A 204 5.16 -9.03 -16.38
CA GLY A 204 3.90 -8.45 -15.92
C GLY A 204 2.65 -9.14 -16.47
N SER A 205 2.78 -10.10 -17.41
CA SER A 205 1.62 -10.77 -18.00
C SER A 205 0.81 -11.55 -16.96
N TRP A 206 -0.51 -11.52 -17.09
CA TRP A 206 -1.43 -12.17 -16.16
C TRP A 206 -1.59 -13.67 -16.42
N ASP A 207 -2.16 -14.38 -15.44
CA ASP A 207 -2.31 -15.86 -15.40
C ASP A 207 -1.05 -16.66 -15.81
N PRO A 208 0.10 -16.39 -15.19
CA PRO A 208 1.30 -17.19 -15.37
C PRO A 208 1.09 -18.65 -14.94
N GLY A 209 1.11 -19.57 -15.91
CA GLY A 209 0.92 -21.00 -15.68
C GLY A 209 2.06 -21.71 -14.93
N MET A 210 3.20 -21.04 -14.68
CA MET A 210 4.34 -21.62 -13.97
C MET A 210 4.61 -20.95 -12.64
N ARG A 211 4.85 -21.73 -11.59
CA ARG A 211 5.37 -21.26 -10.29
C ARG A 211 6.88 -21.48 -10.22
N CYS A 212 7.56 -20.68 -9.40
CA CYS A 212 8.95 -20.98 -9.07
C CYS A 212 9.02 -22.34 -8.33
N SER A 213 9.63 -23.36 -8.92
CA SER A 213 9.90 -24.65 -8.25
C SER A 213 10.83 -24.52 -7.05
N GLY A 214 11.48 -23.36 -6.92
CA GLY A 214 12.38 -23.01 -5.84
C GLY A 214 11.66 -22.88 -4.51
N CYS A 215 10.93 -21.78 -4.37
CA CYS A 215 10.18 -21.42 -3.19
C CYS A 215 8.76 -21.97 -3.19
N ASN A 216 8.21 -22.36 -4.34
CA ASN A 216 6.80 -22.74 -4.50
C ASN A 216 5.79 -21.72 -3.92
N THR A 217 6.25 -20.49 -3.67
CA THR A 217 5.47 -19.37 -3.12
C THR A 217 4.66 -18.68 -4.23
N SER A 218 4.08 -17.52 -3.91
CA SER A 218 3.26 -16.68 -4.80
C SER A 218 3.96 -16.18 -6.07
N THR A 219 5.29 -16.34 -6.21
CA THR A 219 5.98 -15.91 -7.43
C THR A 219 5.68 -16.84 -8.61
N THR A 220 5.10 -16.25 -9.66
CA THR A 220 4.63 -16.95 -10.85
C THR A 220 5.22 -16.35 -12.14
N TYR A 221 5.35 -17.17 -13.19
CA TYR A 221 5.91 -16.81 -14.50
C TYR A 221 5.12 -17.43 -15.65
N CYS A 222 5.01 -16.73 -16.78
CA CYS A 222 4.40 -17.30 -18.00
C CYS A 222 5.35 -18.25 -18.73
N SER A 223 6.67 -18.08 -18.56
CA SER A 223 7.70 -18.86 -19.23
C SER A 223 8.99 -18.96 -18.40
N ARG A 224 9.85 -19.92 -18.77
CA ARG A 224 11.21 -20.03 -18.20
C ARG A 224 12.06 -18.79 -18.48
N ASP A 225 11.83 -18.10 -19.59
CA ASP A 225 12.60 -16.90 -19.93
C ASP A 225 12.23 -15.72 -19.03
N CYS A 226 10.94 -15.56 -18.71
CA CYS A 226 10.51 -14.61 -17.69
C CYS A 226 11.06 -14.95 -16.31
N GLN A 227 11.08 -16.23 -15.93
CA GLN A 227 11.75 -16.66 -14.70
C GLN A 227 13.24 -16.32 -14.70
N ARG A 228 13.97 -16.58 -15.80
CA ARG A 228 15.41 -16.25 -15.90
C ARG A 228 15.66 -14.74 -15.85
N LYS A 229 14.79 -13.95 -16.48
CA LYS A 229 14.85 -12.48 -16.47
C LYS A 229 14.70 -11.95 -15.04
N ASP A 230 13.73 -12.46 -14.29
CA ASP A 230 13.49 -12.07 -12.91
C ASP A 230 14.44 -12.74 -11.90
N TRP A 231 15.10 -13.85 -12.26
CA TRP A 231 15.93 -14.64 -11.35
C TRP A 231 17.02 -13.81 -10.65
N LYS A 232 17.55 -12.78 -11.31
CA LYS A 232 18.53 -11.86 -10.72
C LYS A 232 17.99 -11.17 -9.45
N HIS A 233 16.71 -10.86 -9.40
CA HIS A 233 16.02 -10.26 -8.24
C HIS A 233 15.40 -11.34 -7.35
N HIS A 234 14.75 -12.34 -7.94
CA HIS A 234 14.00 -13.36 -7.19
C HIS A 234 14.88 -14.33 -6.39
N LYS A 235 16.12 -14.61 -6.81
CA LYS A 235 16.97 -15.65 -6.19
C LYS A 235 17.16 -15.48 -4.69
N GLU A 236 17.23 -14.25 -4.19
CA GLU A 236 17.41 -13.98 -2.76
C GLU A 236 16.14 -14.25 -1.96
N LEU A 237 15.00 -13.77 -2.47
CA LEU A 237 13.68 -14.08 -1.91
C LEU A 237 13.40 -15.59 -1.92
N CYS A 238 13.72 -16.25 -3.05
CA CYS A 238 13.57 -17.69 -3.19
C CYS A 238 14.39 -18.49 -2.17
N ARG A 239 15.58 -18.00 -1.80
CA ARG A 239 16.42 -18.61 -0.76
C ARG A 239 15.84 -18.38 0.63
N ALA A 240 15.36 -17.17 0.92
CA ALA A 240 14.75 -16.84 2.21
C ALA A 240 13.52 -17.71 2.49
N SER A 241 12.61 -17.82 1.53
CA SER A 241 11.39 -18.65 1.71
C SER A 241 11.72 -20.14 1.96
N ARG A 242 12.78 -20.67 1.34
CA ARG A 242 13.24 -22.05 1.59
C ARG A 242 13.79 -22.28 2.99
N ILE A 243 14.31 -21.23 3.63
CA ILE A 243 14.80 -21.31 5.01
C ILE A 243 13.60 -21.35 5.95
N ASP A 244 12.60 -20.51 5.73
CA ASP A 244 11.38 -20.48 6.54
C ASP A 244 10.65 -21.83 6.50
N ASP A 245 10.50 -22.42 5.31
CA ASP A 245 9.89 -23.76 5.17
C ASP A 245 10.66 -24.84 5.95
N ARG A 246 12.00 -24.76 5.99
CA ARG A 246 12.84 -25.70 6.74
C ARG A 246 12.76 -25.47 8.25
N VAL A 247 12.76 -24.21 8.69
CA VAL A 247 12.62 -23.87 10.11
C VAL A 247 11.24 -24.30 10.63
N SER A 248 10.17 -24.15 9.84
CA SER A 248 8.84 -24.66 10.18
C SER A 248 8.80 -26.19 10.26
N GLN A 249 9.50 -26.90 9.36
CA GLN A 249 9.61 -28.36 9.41
C GLN A 249 10.43 -28.85 10.61
N ASP A 250 11.56 -28.21 10.93
CA ASP A 250 12.40 -28.55 12.09
C ASP A 250 11.70 -28.24 13.41
N ALA A 251 10.96 -27.12 13.52
CA ALA A 251 10.17 -26.80 14.71
C ALA A 251 9.08 -27.84 14.98
N THR A 252 8.48 -28.37 13.91
CA THR A 252 7.49 -29.45 14.00
C THR A 252 8.13 -30.77 14.44
N GLN A 253 9.35 -31.07 13.98
CA GLN A 253 10.09 -32.26 14.44
C GLN A 253 10.64 -32.13 15.87
N ARG A 254 11.01 -30.93 16.31
CA ARG A 254 11.56 -30.70 17.66
C ARG A 254 10.49 -30.84 18.75
N PHE A 255 9.25 -30.43 18.47
CA PHE A 255 8.10 -30.66 19.34
C PHE A 255 7.82 -32.16 19.58
N THR A 256 8.09 -33.01 18.60
CA THR A 256 7.96 -34.48 18.75
C THR A 256 9.12 -35.14 19.51
N LEU A 257 10.26 -34.46 19.69
CA LEU A 257 11.41 -35.02 20.41
C LEU A 257 11.47 -34.57 21.88
N GLU A 258 11.03 -33.36 22.21
CA GLU A 258 11.12 -32.79 23.56
C GLU A 258 10.13 -33.41 24.57
N GLU A 259 9.12 -34.16 24.12
CA GLU A 259 8.28 -34.98 25.01
C GLU A 259 9.01 -36.23 25.55
N LYS A 260 10.20 -36.57 25.01
CA LYS A 260 10.96 -37.77 25.42
C LYS A 260 12.21 -37.51 26.27
N THR A 261 12.63 -36.25 26.44
CA THR A 261 13.91 -35.96 27.13
C THR A 261 13.81 -34.73 28.01
N ALA A 262 13.05 -34.84 29.10
CA ALA A 262 13.19 -33.95 30.24
C ALA A 262 13.75 -34.73 31.43
N SER A 263 15.07 -34.79 31.56
CA SER A 263 15.72 -34.96 32.87
C SER A 263 17.21 -34.59 32.84
N THR A 264 17.58 -33.75 33.80
CA THR A 264 18.91 -33.58 34.44
C THR A 264 19.82 -32.42 34.00
N THR A 265 20.25 -31.67 35.04
CA THR A 265 21.51 -30.91 35.24
C THR A 265 21.47 -29.42 34.86
N SER A 266 21.36 -28.46 35.80
CA SER A 266 22.18 -28.02 36.96
C SER A 266 23.30 -27.03 36.60
N CYS A 267 23.24 -25.87 37.26
CA CYS A 267 23.97 -24.63 37.00
C CYS A 267 25.24 -24.51 37.86
N THR A 268 26.26 -23.83 37.33
CA THR A 268 27.32 -23.20 38.14
C THR A 268 27.52 -21.74 37.69
N THR A 269 27.72 -20.87 38.67
CA THR A 269 27.85 -19.42 38.58
C THR A 269 29.29 -19.01 38.87
N ASP A 270 29.85 -18.07 38.10
CA ASP A 270 30.95 -17.21 38.57
C ASP A 270 31.00 -15.82 37.89
N ARG A 271 31.54 -14.86 38.65
CA ARG A 271 31.40 -13.39 38.59
C ARG A 271 32.19 -12.65 37.48
N PRO A 272 31.87 -11.36 37.20
CA PRO A 272 32.30 -10.65 36.01
C PRO A 272 33.55 -9.75 36.21
N GLY A 273 34.39 -9.70 35.17
CA GLY A 273 35.41 -8.68 34.96
C GLY A 273 34.94 -7.65 33.92
N SER A 274 35.04 -6.37 34.30
CA SER A 274 34.71 -5.21 33.47
C SER A 274 35.63 -5.13 32.24
N SER A 275 35.07 -5.42 31.08
CA SER A 275 35.62 -5.02 29.78
C SER A 275 34.52 -4.24 29.06
N SER A 276 34.89 -3.10 28.45
CA SER A 276 34.00 -2.30 27.63
C SER A 276 33.44 -3.16 26.51
N LEU A 277 32.20 -3.62 26.70
CA LEU A 277 31.52 -4.49 25.76
C LEU A 277 31.36 -3.74 24.42
N PRO A 278 31.53 -4.45 23.28
CA PRO A 278 31.12 -3.91 22.00
C PRO A 278 29.64 -3.50 22.10
N ILE A 279 29.32 -2.30 21.63
CA ILE A 279 27.96 -1.78 21.60
C ILE A 279 27.09 -2.79 20.84
N ASP A 280 26.32 -3.58 21.58
CA ASP A 280 25.47 -4.64 21.06
C ASP A 280 24.30 -3.96 20.34
N VAL A 281 24.31 -4.02 19.01
CA VAL A 281 23.27 -3.40 18.18
C VAL A 281 21.92 -4.03 18.55
N PRO A 282 20.86 -3.24 18.81
CA PRO A 282 19.54 -3.78 19.10
C PRO A 282 19.11 -4.76 18.00
N LYS A 283 18.95 -6.04 18.35
CA LYS A 283 18.68 -7.16 17.42
C LYS A 283 17.25 -7.17 16.84
N ARG A 284 16.58 -6.02 16.73
CA ARG A 284 15.26 -5.95 16.10
C ARG A 284 15.39 -6.21 14.61
N GLN A 285 14.45 -6.97 14.06
CA GLN A 285 14.34 -7.11 12.61
C GLN A 285 14.01 -5.74 12.00
N ILE A 286 14.69 -5.45 10.88
CA ILE A 286 14.55 -4.20 10.13
C ILE A 286 13.71 -4.49 8.90
N PHE A 287 12.69 -3.67 8.70
CA PHE A 287 11.84 -3.73 7.50
C PHE A 287 11.97 -2.47 6.66
N TYR A 288 12.05 -2.67 5.34
CA TYR A 288 12.00 -1.62 4.31
C TYR A 288 11.11 -2.12 3.16
N ASN A 289 10.11 -1.33 2.76
CA ASN A 289 9.13 -1.70 1.72
C ASN A 289 8.58 -3.13 1.87
N GLY A 290 8.21 -3.52 3.09
CA GLY A 290 7.57 -4.82 3.34
C GLY A 290 8.49 -6.04 3.48
N SER A 291 9.80 -5.91 3.26
CA SER A 291 10.75 -7.05 3.29
C SER A 291 11.75 -7.01 4.46
N VAL A 292 12.16 -8.18 4.97
CA VAL A 292 13.26 -8.33 5.97
C VAL A 292 14.58 -7.91 5.31
N TYR A 293 15.28 -6.94 5.91
CA TYR A 293 16.37 -6.23 5.24
C TYR A 293 17.66 -7.06 5.10
N GLY A 294 17.97 -7.46 3.86
CA GLY A 294 19.30 -7.85 3.37
C GLY A 294 19.77 -6.86 2.29
N VAL A 295 21.03 -6.43 2.35
CA VAL A 295 21.58 -5.33 1.53
C VAL A 295 21.66 -5.69 0.04
N VAL A 296 20.89 -5.03 -0.84
CA VAL A 296 21.17 -4.95 -2.30
C VAL A 296 20.79 -3.58 -2.92
N LYS A 297 21.47 -3.28 -4.04
CA LYS A 297 21.82 -2.01 -4.69
C LYS A 297 20.71 -1.30 -5.50
N SER A 298 20.80 0.04 -5.44
CA SER A 298 20.39 1.15 -6.35
C SER A 298 19.16 1.03 -7.27
N LEU A 299 18.31 2.07 -7.23
CA LEU A 299 17.34 2.45 -8.27
C LEU A 299 17.88 3.62 -9.15
N PRO A 300 17.47 3.74 -10.44
CA PRO A 300 17.93 4.77 -11.36
C PRO A 300 17.16 6.10 -11.25
N LYS A 301 17.73 7.12 -11.91
CA LYS A 301 17.47 8.58 -11.81
C LYS A 301 16.18 9.04 -12.50
N VAL A 302 15.41 9.88 -11.80
CA VAL A 302 14.77 11.12 -12.29
C VAL A 302 14.82 12.16 -11.13
N VAL A 303 15.01 13.45 -11.46
CA VAL A 303 15.22 14.64 -10.58
C VAL A 303 14.19 15.70 -11.06
N PRO A 304 13.61 16.65 -10.28
CA PRO A 304 13.93 17.14 -8.93
C PRO A 304 12.74 17.05 -7.95
N TYR A 305 12.63 15.93 -7.22
CA TYR A 305 11.97 15.85 -5.91
C TYR A 305 13.05 15.53 -4.89
N ASP A 306 13.97 16.47 -4.67
CA ASP A 306 15.28 16.12 -4.09
C ASP A 306 15.34 16.15 -2.57
N CYS A 307 14.27 16.55 -1.88
CA CYS A 307 14.24 16.41 -0.43
C CYS A 307 13.82 14.99 -0.06
N LYS A 308 14.75 14.24 0.53
CA LYS A 308 14.49 12.91 1.09
C LYS A 308 14.20 13.03 2.58
N TYR A 309 13.08 12.47 2.98
CA TYR A 309 12.62 12.47 4.35
C TYR A 309 12.59 11.06 4.92
N LEU A 310 13.22 10.83 6.07
CA LEU A 310 13.25 9.55 6.75
C LEU A 310 12.14 9.49 7.82
N LEU A 311 11.07 8.75 7.56
CA LEU A 311 10.17 8.31 8.62
C LEU A 311 10.73 7.01 9.20
N HIS A 312 11.03 6.97 10.48
CA HIS A 312 11.53 5.75 11.11
C HIS A 312 11.01 5.63 12.52
N GLY A 313 11.03 4.42 13.07
CA GLY A 313 10.34 4.21 14.34
C GLY A 313 10.25 2.77 14.80
N ILE A 314 9.45 2.58 15.83
CA ILE A 314 9.08 1.26 16.37
C ILE A 314 7.59 1.05 16.17
N VAL A 315 7.21 -0.10 15.64
CA VAL A 315 5.83 -0.59 15.63
C VAL A 315 5.72 -1.76 16.60
N GLY A 316 4.63 -1.86 17.38
CA GLY A 316 4.44 -2.91 18.40
C GLY A 316 4.83 -2.47 19.81
N ASN A 317 5.01 -3.42 20.74
CA ASN A 317 5.42 -3.10 22.12
C ASN A 317 6.94 -2.85 22.19
N PRO A 318 7.42 -1.61 22.45
CA PRO A 318 8.85 -1.29 22.39
C PRO A 318 9.64 -1.98 23.51
N PHE A 319 9.01 -2.51 24.55
CA PHE A 319 9.71 -3.31 25.58
C PHE A 319 9.94 -4.77 25.18
N LEU A 320 9.20 -5.28 24.19
CA LEU A 320 9.19 -6.69 23.81
C LEU A 320 9.66 -6.87 22.37
N MET A 321 10.93 -7.24 22.18
CA MET A 321 11.52 -7.40 20.83
C MET A 321 10.78 -8.43 19.96
N ALA A 322 10.17 -9.45 20.56
CA ALA A 322 9.43 -10.48 19.83
C ALA A 322 8.08 -9.99 19.27
N SER A 323 7.54 -8.88 19.79
CA SER A 323 6.25 -8.30 19.38
C SER A 323 6.39 -6.85 18.91
N SER A 324 7.57 -6.49 18.42
CA SER A 324 7.82 -5.17 17.85
C SER A 324 8.93 -5.18 16.82
N GLU A 325 8.86 -4.22 15.91
CA GLU A 325 9.74 -4.10 14.76
C GLU A 325 10.28 -2.69 14.66
N LEU A 326 11.51 -2.57 14.16
CA LEU A 326 12.10 -1.28 13.80
C LEU A 326 11.86 -1.05 12.30
N PHE A 327 11.27 0.10 11.96
CA PHE A 327 10.95 0.43 10.56
C PHE A 327 11.65 1.69 10.08
N ARG A 328 11.86 1.78 8.77
CA ARG A 328 12.45 2.94 8.09
C ARG A 328 11.80 3.09 6.71
N PHE A 329 11.23 4.24 6.42
CA PHE A 329 10.70 4.63 5.12
C PHE A 329 11.38 5.92 4.68
N ILE A 330 11.86 5.95 3.44
CA ILE A 330 12.42 7.15 2.83
C ILE A 330 11.39 7.65 1.84
N PHE A 331 10.82 8.81 2.14
CA PHE A 331 9.90 9.50 1.26
C PHE A 331 10.64 10.54 0.44
N GLN A 332 10.26 10.68 -0.83
CA GLN A 332 10.55 11.88 -1.59
C GLN A 332 9.47 12.89 -1.27
N VAL A 333 9.85 14.04 -0.75
CA VAL A 333 8.92 15.13 -0.43
C VAL A 333 9.22 16.34 -1.32
N PRO A 334 8.19 17.08 -1.76
CA PRO A 334 8.34 18.39 -2.38
C PRO A 334 9.34 19.30 -1.66
N HIS A 335 10.06 20.15 -2.40
CA HIS A 335 11.14 20.98 -1.85
C HIS A 335 10.64 22.01 -0.83
N ASP A 336 9.40 22.50 -0.97
CA ASP A 336 8.72 23.35 0.00
C ASP A 336 8.43 22.63 1.33
N LEU A 337 8.23 21.31 1.30
CA LEU A 337 8.21 20.45 2.48
C LEU A 337 9.61 20.25 3.11
N GLY A 338 10.69 20.62 2.42
CA GLY A 338 12.02 20.75 3.02
C GLY A 338 12.07 21.76 4.18
N GLY A 339 11.11 22.70 4.22
CA GLY A 339 10.86 23.61 5.33
C GLY A 339 10.52 22.93 6.66
N LEU A 340 10.09 21.66 6.65
CA LEU A 340 9.73 20.92 7.85
C LEU A 340 10.91 20.55 8.75
N SER A 341 12.14 20.89 8.34
CA SER A 341 13.24 20.99 9.30
C SER A 341 12.82 21.93 10.43
N PRO A 342 12.95 21.54 11.71
CA PRO A 342 12.64 22.42 12.84
C PRO A 342 13.35 23.78 12.79
N SER A 343 14.43 23.87 11.99
CA SER A 343 15.23 25.08 11.77
C SER A 343 14.61 26.14 10.85
N LEU A 344 13.56 25.82 10.07
CA LEU A 344 13.02 26.70 9.02
C LEU A 344 11.67 27.35 9.35
N GLY A 345 11.23 27.31 10.61
CA GLY A 345 10.09 28.11 11.08
C GLY A 345 8.70 27.57 10.72
N THR A 346 8.58 26.34 10.22
CA THR A 346 7.28 25.69 10.02
C THR A 346 6.52 25.55 11.35
N SER A 347 5.19 25.66 11.30
CA SER A 347 4.38 25.51 12.50
C SER A 347 4.43 24.07 13.02
N GLU A 348 4.25 23.89 14.32
CA GLU A 348 4.15 22.54 14.92
C GLU A 348 2.95 21.77 14.36
N THR A 349 1.86 22.47 14.05
CA THR A 349 0.65 21.90 13.46
C THR A 349 0.90 21.32 12.06
N ASP A 350 1.65 22.02 11.20
CA ASP A 350 1.98 21.53 9.86
C ASP A 350 2.92 20.32 9.93
N ARG A 351 3.89 20.36 10.85
CA ARG A 351 4.76 19.22 11.14
C ARG A 351 3.93 18.00 11.52
N GLN A 352 3.08 18.13 12.53
CA GLN A 352 2.20 17.05 12.99
C GLN A 352 1.30 16.53 11.88
N SER A 353 0.77 17.40 11.01
CA SER A 353 -0.06 17.01 9.86
C SER A 353 0.72 16.15 8.86
N LEU A 354 1.97 16.51 8.54
CA LEU A 354 2.80 15.67 7.68
C LEU A 354 3.13 14.34 8.37
N ALA A 355 3.60 14.35 9.62
CA ALA A 355 3.96 13.11 10.30
C ALA A 355 2.76 12.17 10.40
N TRP A 356 1.56 12.71 10.61
CA TRP A 356 0.32 11.95 10.55
C TRP A 356 0.12 11.32 9.16
N LEU A 357 0.20 12.11 8.08
CA LEU A 357 0.05 11.61 6.71
C LEU A 357 1.06 10.50 6.35
N LEU A 358 2.33 10.70 6.71
CA LEU A 358 3.39 9.73 6.49
C LEU A 358 3.20 8.47 7.34
N SER A 359 2.77 8.63 8.60
CA SER A 359 2.48 7.50 9.49
C SER A 359 1.31 6.68 8.98
N MET A 360 0.23 7.34 8.53
CA MET A 360 -0.92 6.65 7.93
C MET A 360 -0.53 5.84 6.69
N SER A 361 0.35 6.40 5.86
CA SER A 361 0.91 5.68 4.71
C SER A 361 1.71 4.46 5.13
N ALA A 362 2.49 4.57 6.21
CA ALA A 362 3.29 3.48 6.76
C ALA A 362 2.45 2.38 7.46
N ILE A 363 1.31 2.72 8.06
CA ILE A 363 0.46 1.75 8.79
C ILE A 363 -0.03 0.61 7.92
N SER A 364 -0.46 0.92 6.68
CA SER A 364 -0.94 -0.09 5.74
C SER A 364 0.08 -1.23 5.58
N TYR A 365 1.36 -0.88 5.45
CA TYR A 365 2.43 -1.86 5.40
C TYR A 365 2.50 -2.75 6.64
N PHE A 366 2.20 -2.26 7.83
CA PHE A 366 2.23 -3.09 9.04
C PHE A 366 0.98 -3.97 9.13
N THR A 367 -0.21 -3.41 8.88
CA THR A 367 -1.47 -4.14 9.00
C THR A 367 -1.58 -5.29 8.00
N ASP A 368 -0.95 -5.16 6.84
CA ASP A 368 -1.06 -6.18 5.77
C ASP A 368 -0.11 -7.37 5.99
N ARG A 369 0.96 -7.19 6.78
CA ARG A 369 2.03 -8.19 6.93
C ARG A 369 1.89 -9.06 8.17
N ALA A 370 1.20 -8.58 9.21
CA ALA A 370 1.07 -9.31 10.46
C ALA A 370 -0.24 -8.99 11.17
N ILE A 371 -0.74 -9.97 11.93
CA ILE A 371 -1.82 -9.73 12.89
C ILE A 371 -1.18 -9.13 14.15
N TRP A 372 -1.43 -7.85 14.37
CA TRP A 372 -0.96 -7.16 15.56
C TRP A 372 -1.88 -7.44 16.74
N ARG A 373 -1.31 -7.56 17.93
CA ARG A 373 -2.05 -7.76 19.17
C ARG A 373 -2.01 -6.49 20.01
N CYS A 374 -3.17 -6.13 20.55
CA CYS A 374 -3.32 -4.96 21.41
C CYS A 374 -2.42 -5.09 22.65
N VAL A 375 -1.63 -4.06 22.94
CA VAL A 375 -0.73 -4.08 24.12
C VAL A 375 -1.45 -4.11 25.47
N GLY A 376 -2.74 -3.75 25.52
CA GLY A 376 -3.56 -3.77 26.72
C GLY A 376 -4.26 -5.11 26.99
N CYS A 377 -5.01 -5.64 26.01
CA CYS A 377 -5.83 -6.85 26.16
C CYS A 377 -5.38 -8.06 25.32
N ASP A 378 -4.29 -7.95 24.57
CA ASP A 378 -3.74 -8.99 23.67
C ASP A 378 -4.66 -9.44 22.50
N GLU A 379 -5.83 -8.83 22.36
CA GLU A 379 -6.73 -9.10 21.23
C GLU A 379 -6.14 -8.60 19.90
N PRO A 380 -6.38 -9.32 18.79
CA PRO A 380 -6.02 -8.85 17.45
C PRO A 380 -6.56 -7.45 17.15
N THR A 381 -5.74 -6.58 16.57
CA THR A 381 -6.13 -5.22 16.20
C THR A 381 -5.39 -4.75 14.95
N CYS A 382 -6.02 -3.83 14.22
CA CYS A 382 -5.43 -3.07 13.12
C CYS A 382 -5.30 -1.57 13.45
N LYS A 383 -5.62 -1.16 14.69
CA LYS A 383 -5.56 0.23 15.13
C LYS A 383 -4.28 0.46 15.95
N PHE A 384 -3.66 1.61 15.74
CA PHE A 384 -2.39 1.98 16.36
C PHE A 384 -2.49 3.37 16.99
N TYR A 385 -1.91 3.50 18.17
CA TYR A 385 -1.63 4.78 18.79
C TYR A 385 -0.31 5.30 18.21
N HIS A 386 -0.32 6.53 17.70
CA HIS A 386 0.85 7.18 17.13
C HIS A 386 1.36 8.26 18.06
N ASP A 387 2.66 8.19 18.35
CA ASP A 387 3.37 9.27 19.02
C ASP A 387 4.62 9.60 18.21
N THR A 388 4.69 10.83 17.75
CA THR A 388 5.75 11.29 16.83
C THR A 388 6.61 12.31 17.52
N THR A 389 7.92 12.15 17.42
CA THR A 389 8.90 13.12 17.90
C THR A 389 9.65 13.65 16.70
N PHE A 390 9.45 14.93 16.40
CA PHE A 390 10.35 15.67 15.53
C PHE A 390 11.64 15.88 16.27
N THR A 391 12.71 15.27 15.78
CA THR A 391 14.00 15.43 16.43
C THR A 391 14.65 16.72 15.94
N TYR A 392 15.04 17.53 16.91
CA TYR A 392 15.83 18.73 16.67
C TYR A 392 17.18 18.29 16.09
N HIS A 393 17.62 18.94 15.02
CA HIS A 393 18.94 18.72 14.44
C HIS A 393 19.99 18.89 15.53
N ASP A 394 20.65 17.80 15.93
CA ASP A 394 21.92 17.89 16.63
C ASP A 394 22.94 18.35 15.58
N PRO A 395 23.45 19.59 15.65
CA PRO A 395 24.37 20.12 14.65
C PRO A 395 25.65 19.27 14.52
N SER A 396 26.02 18.54 15.56
CA SER A 396 27.20 17.66 15.57
C SER A 396 27.01 16.39 14.73
N VAL A 397 25.76 15.97 14.50
CA VAL A 397 25.39 14.78 13.69
C VAL A 397 24.89 15.21 12.29
N ALA A 398 24.62 16.50 12.10
CA ALA A 398 23.79 17.06 11.03
C ALA A 398 24.40 17.00 9.62
N SER A 399 25.70 16.83 9.43
CA SER A 399 26.27 16.87 8.08
C SER A 399 25.96 15.61 7.23
N THR A 400 25.45 14.54 7.84
CA THR A 400 25.28 13.24 7.15
C THR A 400 23.92 12.57 7.34
N SER A 401 23.01 13.15 8.12
CA SER A 401 21.71 12.55 8.43
C SER A 401 20.58 13.20 7.64
N LEU A 402 19.61 12.39 7.20
CA LEU A 402 18.39 12.90 6.58
C LEU A 402 17.51 13.63 7.60
N SER A 403 16.74 14.62 7.12
CA SER A 403 15.58 15.11 7.86
C SER A 403 14.67 13.93 8.17
N ASN A 404 14.21 13.83 9.41
CA ASN A 404 13.54 12.63 9.89
C ASN A 404 12.43 12.93 10.91
N THR A 405 11.51 11.98 11.03
CA THR A 405 10.55 11.87 12.15
C THR A 405 10.72 10.51 12.81
N TRP A 406 10.89 10.50 14.12
CA TRP A 406 10.82 9.28 14.91
C TRP A 406 9.38 9.00 15.35
N CYS A 407 8.87 7.79 15.11
CA CYS A 407 7.49 7.43 15.39
C CYS A 407 7.38 6.16 16.26
N TYR A 408 6.48 6.18 17.23
CA TYR A 408 5.98 4.99 17.92
C TYR A 408 4.59 4.67 17.40
N SER A 409 4.39 3.44 16.90
CA SER A 409 3.10 2.94 16.45
C SER A 409 2.69 1.74 17.30
N ILE A 410 1.88 1.98 18.34
CA ILE A 410 1.57 0.98 19.37
C ILE A 410 0.17 0.39 19.12
N PRO A 411 0.03 -0.92 18.86
CA PRO A 411 -1.26 -1.54 18.58
C PRO A 411 -2.16 -1.49 19.83
N TYR A 412 -3.41 -1.03 19.66
CA TYR A 412 -4.38 -0.95 20.75
C TYR A 412 -5.79 -1.33 20.28
N CYS A 413 -6.66 -1.68 21.24
CA CYS A 413 -8.05 -2.00 21.00
C CYS A 413 -8.90 -0.71 21.12
N PRO A 414 -9.57 -0.26 20.05
CA PRO A 414 -10.34 0.99 20.08
C PRO A 414 -11.62 0.89 20.92
N GLN A 415 -12.09 -0.32 21.26
CA GLN A 415 -13.28 -0.53 22.08
C GLN A 415 -13.01 -0.39 23.59
N ASN A 416 -11.75 -0.19 23.99
CA ASN A 416 -11.37 -0.13 25.40
C ASN A 416 -10.37 1.02 25.63
N ASP A 417 -10.85 2.12 26.21
CA ASP A 417 -10.02 3.28 26.56
C ASP A 417 -8.83 2.94 27.46
N GLY A 418 -8.97 1.90 28.29
CA GLY A 418 -7.86 1.36 29.09
C GLY A 418 -6.69 0.89 28.23
N CYS A 419 -6.96 0.27 27.07
CA CYS A 419 -5.91 -0.17 26.14
C CYS A 419 -5.17 1.00 25.49
N LEU A 420 -5.88 2.08 25.15
CA LEU A 420 -5.26 3.31 24.63
C LEU A 420 -4.36 3.96 25.69
N ASN A 421 -4.80 3.98 26.95
CA ASN A 421 -3.99 4.51 28.06
C ASN A 421 -2.73 3.67 28.31
N VAL A 422 -2.82 2.34 28.21
CA VAL A 422 -1.65 1.45 28.26
C VAL A 422 -0.69 1.76 27.13
N ALA A 423 -1.18 1.90 25.89
CA ALA A 423 -0.35 2.23 24.73
C ALA A 423 0.38 3.57 24.91
N LYS A 424 -0.32 4.61 25.37
CA LYS A 424 0.27 5.92 25.70
C LYS A 424 1.35 5.80 26.77
N LYS A 425 1.05 5.09 27.87
CA LYS A 425 1.98 4.90 28.99
C LYS A 425 3.25 4.18 28.52
N LEU A 426 3.13 3.14 27.70
CA LEU A 426 4.29 2.41 27.17
C LEU A 426 5.23 3.32 26.38
N VAL A 427 4.70 4.28 25.59
CA VAL A 427 5.57 5.22 24.87
C VAL A 427 6.29 6.17 25.83
N VAL A 428 5.56 6.72 26.81
CA VAL A 428 6.14 7.61 27.84
C VAL A 428 7.24 6.89 28.62
N ASP A 429 6.95 5.68 29.11
CA ASP A 429 7.90 4.86 29.86
C ASP A 429 9.13 4.52 28.99
N PHE A 430 8.92 4.11 27.72
CA PHE A 430 10.03 3.75 26.85
C PHE A 430 10.89 4.95 26.49
N LYS A 431 10.31 6.12 26.24
CA LYS A 431 11.05 7.36 25.98
C LYS A 431 11.99 7.74 27.12
N ALA A 432 11.69 7.33 28.35
CA ALA A 432 12.55 7.55 29.53
C ALA A 432 13.73 6.56 29.60
N GLU A 433 13.69 5.45 28.87
CA GLU A 433 14.76 4.45 28.86
C GLU A 433 15.97 4.92 28.04
N PRO A 434 17.21 4.77 28.54
CA PRO A 434 18.43 5.12 27.78
C PRO A 434 18.50 4.44 26.40
N ARG A 435 18.01 3.20 26.30
CA ARG A 435 17.99 2.45 25.04
C ARG A 435 17.10 3.05 23.97
N ALA A 436 16.07 3.84 24.33
CA ALA A 436 15.19 4.46 23.33
C ALA A 436 15.96 5.48 22.49
N MET A 437 16.84 6.25 23.13
CA MET A 437 17.71 7.19 22.44
C MET A 437 18.75 6.48 21.57
N GLU A 438 19.25 5.33 22.04
CA GLU A 438 20.18 4.51 21.26
C GLU A 438 19.52 3.90 20.02
N GLU A 439 18.33 3.31 20.17
CA GLU A 439 17.55 2.78 19.04
C GLU A 439 17.25 3.87 18.00
N TYR A 440 16.85 5.06 18.45
CA TYR A 440 16.65 6.22 17.60
C TYR A 440 17.93 6.57 16.81
N ARG A 441 19.06 6.77 17.49
CA ARG A 441 20.34 7.15 16.86
C ARG A 441 20.82 6.11 15.86
N MET A 442 20.77 4.84 16.23
CA MET A 442 21.14 3.73 15.36
C MET A 442 20.22 3.61 14.16
N SER A 443 18.92 3.84 14.36
CA SER A 443 17.95 3.84 13.28
C SER A 443 18.18 4.98 12.28
N LEU A 444 18.41 6.20 12.78
CA LEU A 444 18.70 7.39 11.97
C LEU A 444 19.98 7.20 11.14
N LYS A 445 21.06 6.76 11.81
CA LYS A 445 22.34 6.51 11.17
C LYS A 445 22.21 5.50 10.04
N GLU A 446 21.56 4.36 10.30
CA GLU A 446 21.40 3.31 9.30
C GLU A 446 20.48 3.74 8.15
N GLY A 447 19.37 4.44 8.46
CA GLY A 447 18.45 4.96 7.44
C GLY A 447 19.09 6.00 6.52
N SER A 448 20.01 6.81 7.05
CA SER A 448 20.69 7.87 6.29
C SER A 448 21.92 7.36 5.51
N LYS A 449 22.54 6.25 5.94
CA LYS A 449 23.81 5.74 5.40
C LYS A 449 23.76 5.47 3.89
N ARG A 450 22.67 4.89 3.39
CA ARG A 450 22.51 4.59 1.96
C ARG A 450 22.48 5.86 1.11
N GLU A 451 21.81 6.88 1.61
CA GLU A 451 21.69 8.14 0.88
C GLU A 451 23.00 8.90 0.85
N TRP A 452 23.72 8.90 1.97
CA TRP A 452 25.08 9.44 2.02
C TRP A 452 26.04 8.74 1.05
N HIS A 453 26.01 7.40 1.00
CA HIS A 453 26.80 6.66 0.02
C HIS A 453 26.46 7.06 -1.42
N ARG A 454 25.18 7.29 -1.73
CA ARG A 454 24.75 7.75 -3.05
C ARG A 454 25.27 9.16 -3.36
N VAL A 455 25.12 10.11 -2.45
CA VAL A 455 25.58 11.50 -2.63
C VAL A 455 27.09 11.54 -2.83
N ASN A 456 27.85 10.77 -2.06
CA ASN A 456 29.31 10.69 -2.22
C ASN A 456 29.74 10.07 -3.55
N LEU A 457 29.01 9.08 -4.06
CA LEU A 457 29.30 8.51 -5.38
C LEU A 457 29.04 9.54 -6.49
N ILE A 458 28.02 10.39 -6.35
CA ILE A 458 27.73 11.48 -7.31
C ILE A 458 28.85 12.53 -7.25
N LYS A 459 29.21 13.02 -6.06
CA LYS A 459 30.32 13.98 -5.91
C LYS A 459 31.63 13.46 -6.51
N LYS A 460 31.99 12.21 -6.23
CA LYS A 460 33.18 11.57 -6.83
C LYS A 460 33.10 11.43 -8.34
N ALA A 461 31.90 11.26 -8.91
CA ALA A 461 31.72 11.20 -10.36
C ALA A 461 31.84 12.59 -11.01
N GLU A 462 31.42 13.64 -10.32
CA GLU A 462 31.57 15.05 -10.75
C GLU A 462 33.01 15.56 -10.63
N GLU A 463 33.80 15.01 -9.71
CA GLU A 463 35.23 15.32 -9.56
C GLU A 463 36.12 14.70 -10.66
N ILE A 464 35.61 13.76 -11.47
CA ILE A 464 36.34 13.21 -12.61
C ILE A 464 36.26 14.24 -13.75
N PRO A 465 37.39 14.82 -14.21
CA PRO A 465 37.38 15.76 -15.32
C PRO A 465 36.76 15.09 -16.56
N PRO A 466 35.97 15.80 -17.37
CA PRO A 466 35.47 15.25 -18.62
C PRO A 466 36.67 14.78 -19.45
N ALA A 467 36.65 13.50 -19.86
CA ALA A 467 37.71 12.95 -20.69
C ALA A 467 37.78 13.75 -22.00
N PHE A 468 38.90 14.44 -22.21
CA PHE A 468 39.20 15.22 -23.41
C PHE A 468 39.57 14.33 -24.59
#